data_AF-A0A4Q6B657-F1
#
_entry.id   AF-A0A4Q6B657-F1
#
_cell.length_a   1.000
_cell.length_b   1.000
_cell.length_c   1.000
_cell.angle_alpha   90.00
_cell.angle_beta   90.00
_cell.angle_gamma   90.00
#
_symmetry.space_group_name_H-M   'P 1'
#
loop_
_entity.id
_entity.type
_entity.pdbx_description
1 polymer ?
#
loop_
_entity_poly.entity_id
_entity_poly.type
_entity_poly.pdbx_seq_one_letter_code
_entity_poly.pdbx_strand_id
1 'polypeptide(L)'
;MKKLTSEELELLNFDNSDVSEMTVDSTNKSFVIRVVGADLNVGEDDERLENVTILVKDFDSVQARIFNDDTFQSVDAADSAFFLTEVCELTHEDGKTMISGFSTQEGSWADYTITGGTFELSSQA
;
A
#
# COMPACT_ATOMS: atom_id res chain seq x y z
N MET A 1 -7.54 -16.13 0.92
CA MET A 1 -6.49 -15.11 0.70
C MET A 1 -5.47 -15.72 -0.25
N LYS A 2 -5.19 -15.06 -1.36
CA LYS A 2 -4.18 -15.41 -2.37
C LYS A 2 -2.87 -14.72 -1.98
N LYS A 3 -1.74 -15.42 -2.04
CA LYS A 3 -0.43 -14.76 -1.94
C LYS A 3 -0.06 -14.23 -3.32
N LEU A 4 0.38 -12.98 -3.40
CA LEU A 4 0.82 -12.38 -4.65
C LEU A 4 2.32 -12.61 -4.82
N THR A 5 2.75 -12.89 -6.05
CA THR A 5 4.16 -12.79 -6.43
C THR A 5 4.54 -11.32 -6.64
N SER A 6 5.84 -11.02 -6.72
CA SER A 6 6.32 -9.67 -7.08
C SER A 6 5.75 -9.22 -8.44
N GLU A 7 5.73 -10.11 -9.43
CA GLU A 7 5.17 -9.83 -10.76
C GLU A 7 3.66 -9.53 -10.70
N GLU A 8 2.89 -10.27 -9.90
CA GLU A 8 1.45 -9.99 -9.73
C GLU A 8 1.20 -8.68 -9.00
N LEU A 9 2.12 -8.23 -8.15
CA LEU A 9 1.99 -6.94 -7.46
C LEU A 9 2.14 -5.76 -8.43
N GLU A 10 3.07 -5.86 -9.37
CA GLU A 10 3.31 -4.84 -10.41
C GLU A 10 2.13 -4.71 -11.37
N LEU A 11 1.30 -5.75 -11.46
CA LEU A 11 0.12 -5.82 -12.33
C LEU A 11 -1.18 -5.45 -11.61
N LEU A 12 -1.12 -5.19 -10.30
CA LEU A 12 -2.27 -4.79 -9.50
C LEU A 12 -2.49 -3.28 -9.61
N ASN A 13 -3.66 -2.88 -10.09
CA ASN A 13 -4.05 -1.48 -10.20
C ASN A 13 -5.42 -1.24 -9.53
N PHE A 14 -5.62 -0.07 -8.94
CA PHE A 14 -6.92 0.33 -8.41
C PHE A 14 -7.04 1.86 -8.42
N ASP A 15 -8.25 2.35 -8.65
CA ASP A 15 -8.51 3.78 -8.60
C ASP A 15 -8.46 4.27 -7.15
N ASN A 16 -7.92 5.48 -6.94
CA ASN A 16 -7.84 6.10 -5.61
C ASN A 16 -9.21 6.17 -4.92
N SER A 17 -10.27 6.41 -5.70
CA SER A 17 -11.65 6.47 -5.22
C SER A 17 -12.17 5.14 -4.68
N ASP A 18 -11.54 4.03 -5.03
CA ASP A 18 -11.88 2.71 -4.52
C ASP A 18 -11.16 2.42 -3.18
N VAL A 19 -10.16 3.20 -2.78
CA VAL A 19 -9.49 3.00 -1.48
C VAL A 19 -10.39 3.51 -0.35
N SER A 20 -10.70 2.62 0.58
CA SER A 20 -11.61 2.90 1.71
C SER A 20 -10.88 3.03 3.04
N GLU A 21 -9.75 2.34 3.20
CA GLU A 21 -8.95 2.35 4.42
C GLU A 21 -7.51 1.97 4.08
N MET A 22 -6.55 2.64 4.71
CA MET A 22 -5.19 2.14 4.78
C MET A 22 -4.65 2.30 6.20
N THR A 23 -4.05 1.22 6.71
CA THR A 23 -3.60 1.12 8.10
C THR A 23 -2.20 0.54 8.15
N VAL A 24 -1.30 1.21 8.86
CA VAL A 24 0.03 0.69 9.20
C VAL A 24 0.03 0.28 10.67
N ASP A 25 0.36 -0.98 10.94
CA ASP A 25 0.60 -1.52 12.27
C ASP A 25 2.05 -1.97 12.36
N SER A 26 2.89 -1.06 12.85
CA SER A 26 4.32 -1.30 13.00
C SER A 26 4.65 -2.32 14.08
N THR A 27 3.80 -2.45 15.10
CA THR A 27 4.01 -3.39 16.20
C THR A 27 3.90 -4.83 15.70
N ASN A 28 2.88 -5.10 14.88
CA ASN A 28 2.66 -6.40 14.29
C ASN A 28 3.31 -6.57 12.90
N LYS A 29 4.10 -5.58 12.44
CA LYS A 29 4.73 -5.56 11.12
C LYS A 29 3.73 -5.86 10.00
N SER A 30 2.58 -5.19 10.05
CA SER A 30 1.53 -5.36 9.05
C SER A 30 1.08 -4.04 8.45
N PHE A 31 0.72 -4.07 7.18
CA PHE A 31 0.24 -2.94 6.43
C PHE A 31 -0.98 -3.39 5.62
N VAL A 32 -2.09 -2.69 5.76
CA VAL A 32 -3.37 -3.08 5.14
C VAL A 32 -3.88 -1.94 4.28
N ILE A 33 -4.30 -2.26 3.06
CA ILE A 33 -5.13 -1.41 2.20
C ILE A 33 -6.44 -2.14 1.94
N ARG A 34 -7.57 -1.47 2.15
CA ARG A 34 -8.88 -1.95 1.74
C ARG A 34 -9.37 -1.15 0.54
N VAL A 35 -9.70 -1.87 -0.52
CA VAL A 35 -10.09 -1.34 -1.81
C VAL A 35 -11.43 -1.93 -2.22
N VAL A 36 -12.36 -1.10 -2.66
CA VAL A 36 -13.70 -1.51 -3.11
C VAL A 36 -13.61 -2.33 -4.38
N GLY A 37 -12.68 -2.00 -5.28
CA GLY A 37 -12.31 -2.87 -6.38
C GLY A 37 -10.90 -2.61 -6.92
N ALA A 38 -10.27 -3.66 -7.42
CA ALA A 38 -8.95 -3.60 -8.04
C ALA A 38 -8.93 -4.43 -9.32
N ASP A 39 -8.15 -4.01 -10.30
CA ASP A 39 -7.89 -4.74 -11.53
C ASP A 39 -6.54 -5.44 -11.40
N LEU A 40 -6.52 -6.74 -11.67
CA LEU A 40 -5.31 -7.54 -11.75
C LEU A 40 -5.10 -7.95 -13.22
N ASN A 41 -4.11 -7.33 -13.86
CA ASN A 41 -3.86 -7.51 -15.29
C ASN A 41 -2.85 -8.66 -15.52
N VAL A 42 -3.30 -9.91 -15.52
CA VAL A 42 -2.39 -11.07 -15.70
C VAL A 42 -2.29 -11.44 -17.18
N GLY A 43 -1.42 -10.76 -17.91
CA GLY A 43 -1.15 -11.06 -19.32
C GLY A 43 -2.23 -10.54 -20.26
N GLU A 44 -3.01 -11.42 -20.89
CA GLU A 44 -4.12 -11.04 -21.79
C GLU A 44 -5.49 -10.96 -21.09
N ASP A 45 -5.56 -11.38 -19.82
CA ASP A 45 -6.80 -11.39 -19.04
C ASP A 45 -6.77 -10.31 -17.95
N ASP A 46 -7.74 -9.39 -18.00
CA ASP A 46 -8.01 -8.40 -16.95
C ASP A 46 -9.03 -8.99 -15.97
N GLU A 47 -8.62 -9.23 -14.72
CA GLU A 47 -9.51 -9.70 -13.65
C GLU A 47 -9.89 -8.54 -12.73
N ARG A 48 -11.16 -8.11 -12.76
CA ARG A 48 -11.71 -7.18 -11.76
C ARG A 48 -12.06 -7.94 -10.48
N LEU A 49 -11.44 -7.53 -9.39
CA LEU A 49 -11.64 -8.07 -8.05
C LEU A 49 -12.43 -7.06 -7.21
N GLU A 50 -13.47 -7.51 -6.50
CA GLU A 50 -14.26 -6.66 -5.59
C GLU A 50 -13.88 -6.88 -4.13
N ASN A 51 -14.06 -5.84 -3.30
CA ASN A 51 -13.80 -5.83 -1.86
C ASN A 51 -12.43 -6.42 -1.50
N VAL A 52 -11.40 -5.87 -2.13
CA VAL A 52 -10.02 -6.32 -2.06
C VAL A 52 -9.36 -5.81 -0.80
N THR A 53 -8.75 -6.69 -0.04
CA THR A 53 -7.80 -6.34 1.03
C THR A 53 -6.40 -6.73 0.55
N ILE A 54 -5.54 -5.73 0.45
CA ILE A 54 -4.11 -5.88 0.19
C ILE A 54 -3.40 -5.82 1.54
N LEU A 55 -2.63 -6.85 1.86
CA LEU A 55 -2.00 -7.00 3.16
C LEU A 55 -0.53 -7.34 2.98
N VAL A 56 0.34 -6.50 3.52
CA VAL A 56 1.78 -6.77 3.66
C VAL A 56 2.03 -7.22 5.08
N LYS A 57 2.70 -8.36 5.26
CA LYS A 57 3.08 -8.89 6.57
C LYS A 57 4.56 -9.18 6.67
N ASP A 58 5.05 -9.21 7.90
CA ASP A 58 6.40 -9.64 8.24
C ASP A 58 7.49 -8.84 7.50
N PHE A 59 7.22 -7.55 7.26
CA PHE A 59 8.18 -6.67 6.61
C PHE A 59 9.42 -6.43 7.50
N ASP A 60 10.55 -6.14 6.87
CA ASP A 60 11.79 -5.85 7.56
C ASP A 60 11.76 -4.43 8.13
N SER A 61 11.37 -3.46 7.30
CA SER A 61 11.24 -2.04 7.66
C SER A 61 10.16 -1.33 6.85
N VAL A 62 9.69 -0.21 7.38
CA VAL A 62 8.81 0.74 6.69
C VAL A 62 9.28 2.17 6.94
N GLN A 63 9.53 2.92 5.88
CA GLN A 63 9.90 4.33 5.96
C GLN A 63 8.79 5.18 5.39
N ALA A 64 8.53 6.34 6.00
CA ALA A 64 7.62 7.35 5.46
C ALA A 64 8.42 8.59 5.03
N ARG A 65 8.08 9.16 3.89
CA ARG A 65 8.48 10.50 3.46
C ARG A 65 7.28 11.41 3.58
N ILE A 66 7.36 12.44 4.41
CA ILE A 66 6.25 13.35 4.67
C ILE A 66 6.55 14.70 4.08
N PHE A 67 5.55 15.32 3.46
CA PHE A 67 5.64 16.69 2.98
C PHE A 67 5.44 17.69 4.12
N ASN A 68 6.47 18.46 4.45
CA ASN A 68 6.39 19.58 5.39
C ASN A 68 6.91 20.84 4.70
N ASP A 69 6.01 21.81 4.47
CA ASP A 69 6.32 23.17 4.02
C ASP A 69 7.44 23.23 2.95
N ASP A 70 7.20 22.59 1.80
CA ASP A 70 8.08 22.50 0.62
C ASP A 70 9.28 21.55 0.71
N THR A 71 9.41 20.75 1.77
CA THR A 71 10.50 19.76 1.92
C THR A 71 10.00 18.38 2.34
N PHE A 72 10.71 17.34 1.91
CA PHE A 72 10.45 15.97 2.35
C PHE A 72 11.31 15.65 3.57
N GLN A 73 10.68 15.09 4.60
CA GLN A 73 11.38 14.47 5.72
C GLN A 73 11.18 12.96 5.70
N SER A 74 12.28 12.20 5.71
CA SER A 74 12.25 10.75 5.90
C SER A 74 12.20 10.41 7.38
N VAL A 75 11.26 9.56 7.77
CA VAL A 75 11.08 9.05 9.14
C VAL A 75 10.83 7.54 9.10
N ASP A 76 11.12 6.86 10.21
CA ASP A 76 10.67 5.47 10.38
C ASP A 76 9.15 5.50 10.65
N ALA A 77 8.37 4.82 9.82
CA ALA A 77 6.93 4.75 10.05
C ALA A 77 6.58 3.88 11.27
N ALA A 78 7.55 3.14 11.83
CA ALA A 78 7.36 2.46 13.09
C ALA A 78 7.21 3.41 14.29
N ASP A 79 7.83 4.59 14.22
CA ASP A 79 7.89 5.55 15.31
C ASP A 79 6.78 6.60 15.26
N SER A 80 5.80 6.46 14.35
CA SER A 80 4.76 7.46 14.17
C SER A 80 3.49 6.84 13.57
N ALA A 81 2.34 7.21 14.13
CA ALA A 81 1.06 6.80 13.59
C ALA A 81 0.79 7.59 12.31
N PHE A 82 0.84 6.93 11.16
CA PHE A 82 0.53 7.55 9.89
C PHE A 82 -0.52 6.72 9.14
N PHE A 83 -1.59 7.38 8.67
CA PHE A 83 -2.67 6.76 7.90
C PHE A 83 -2.82 7.49 6.56
N LEU A 84 -2.87 6.75 5.45
CA LEU A 84 -3.31 7.30 4.16
C LEU A 84 -4.82 7.10 4.01
N THR A 85 -5.50 8.13 3.51
CA THR A 85 -6.91 8.04 3.12
C THR A 85 -7.11 7.96 1.63
N GLU A 86 -6.11 8.37 0.87
CA GLU A 86 -6.06 8.22 -0.58
C GLU A 86 -4.71 7.63 -0.94
N VAL A 87 -4.69 6.62 -1.80
CA VAL A 87 -3.48 6.09 -2.43
C VAL A 87 -3.55 6.48 -3.89
N CYS A 88 -2.47 7.05 -4.42
CA CYS A 88 -2.40 7.52 -5.80
C CYS A 88 -1.41 6.74 -6.65
N GLU A 89 -0.49 6.05 -5.99
CA GLU A 89 0.54 5.24 -6.64
C GLU A 89 0.88 4.07 -5.74
N LEU A 90 0.94 2.88 -6.34
CA LEU A 90 1.48 1.67 -5.73
C LEU A 90 2.46 1.06 -6.73
N THR A 91 3.71 0.88 -6.32
CA THR A 91 4.75 0.25 -7.15
C THR A 91 5.52 -0.77 -6.34
N HIS A 92 6.00 -1.81 -7.03
CA HIS A 92 6.90 -2.81 -6.47
C HIS A 92 8.12 -2.92 -7.36
N GLU A 93 9.31 -2.73 -6.80
CA GLU A 93 10.57 -2.85 -7.55
C GLU A 93 11.69 -3.24 -6.57
N ASP A 94 12.57 -4.16 -6.99
CA ASP A 94 13.75 -4.58 -6.22
C ASP A 94 13.47 -4.96 -4.75
N GLY A 95 12.33 -5.64 -4.50
CA GLY A 95 11.92 -6.07 -3.17
C GLY A 95 11.43 -4.95 -2.25
N LYS A 96 11.15 -3.78 -2.81
CA LYS A 96 10.54 -2.64 -2.12
C LYS A 96 9.17 -2.37 -2.70
N THR A 97 8.24 -2.02 -1.81
CA THR A 97 6.91 -1.56 -2.21
C THR A 97 6.75 -0.11 -1.81
N MET A 98 6.50 0.74 -2.80
CA MET A 98 6.27 2.16 -2.59
C MET A 98 4.79 2.47 -2.74
N ILE A 99 4.25 3.23 -1.79
CA ILE A 99 2.85 3.60 -1.75
C ILE A 99 2.78 5.09 -1.44
N SER A 100 2.29 5.87 -2.40
CA SER A 100 2.22 7.33 -2.31
C SER A 100 0.77 7.76 -2.18
N GLY A 101 0.48 8.72 -1.31
CA GLY A 101 -0.90 9.15 -1.08
C GLY A 101 -1.07 10.32 -0.11
N PHE A 102 -2.32 10.70 0.12
CA PHE A 102 -2.68 11.77 1.05
C PHE A 102 -3.03 11.22 2.43
N SER A 103 -2.39 11.77 3.47
CA SER A 103 -2.67 11.48 4.87
C SER A 103 -3.62 12.53 5.43
N THR A 104 -4.84 12.14 5.83
CA THR A 104 -5.75 13.07 6.54
C THR A 104 -5.31 13.34 7.97
N GLN A 105 -4.50 12.46 8.56
CA GLN A 105 -4.00 12.66 9.92
C GLN A 105 -2.98 13.80 9.96
N GLU A 106 -2.05 13.79 9.00
CA GLU A 106 -1.01 14.82 8.87
C GLU A 106 -1.49 16.02 8.03
N GLY A 107 -2.57 15.84 7.25
CA GLY A 107 -3.05 16.84 6.30
C GLY A 107 -2.09 17.07 5.13
N SER A 108 -1.28 16.07 4.79
CA SER A 108 -0.17 16.19 3.84
C SER A 108 -0.01 14.95 2.95
N TRP A 109 0.74 15.11 1.85
CA TRP A 109 1.20 13.98 1.06
C TRP A 109 2.28 13.19 1.80
N ALA A 110 2.24 11.87 1.67
CA ALA A 110 3.24 10.97 2.20
C ALA A 110 3.51 9.78 1.28
N ASP A 111 4.78 9.36 1.24
CA ASP A 111 5.23 8.15 0.52
C ASP A 111 5.71 7.12 1.54
N TYR A 112 5.20 5.90 1.48
CA TYR A 112 5.64 4.79 2.30
C TYR A 112 6.50 3.87 1.45
N THR A 113 7.68 3.53 1.94
CA THR A 113 8.56 2.52 1.36
C THR A 113 8.65 1.36 2.33
N ILE A 114 8.08 0.21 1.94
CA ILE A 114 8.13 -1.04 2.69
C ILE A 114 9.23 -1.91 2.09
N THR A 115 10.10 -2.46 2.92
CA THR A 115 11.15 -3.39 2.49
C THR A 115 10.84 -4.81 3.02
N GLY A 116 10.89 -5.79 2.13
CA GLY A 116 10.57 -7.18 2.46
C GLY A 116 9.08 -7.41 2.73
N GLY A 117 8.78 -8.50 3.43
CA GLY A 117 7.42 -8.92 3.75
C GLY A 117 6.75 -9.76 2.66
N THR A 118 5.57 -10.29 2.99
CA THR A 118 4.73 -11.09 2.08
C THR A 118 3.45 -10.35 1.76
N PHE A 119 3.10 -10.30 0.48
CA PHE A 119 1.86 -9.69 0.00
C PHE A 119 0.75 -10.72 -0.12
N GLU A 120 -0.38 -10.41 0.49
CA GLU A 120 -1.58 -11.22 0.48
C GLU A 120 -2.75 -10.38 -0.01
N LEU A 121 -3.50 -10.93 -0.96
CA LEU A 121 -4.71 -10.35 -1.48
C LEU A 121 -5.92 -11.20 -1.06
N SER A 122 -6.99 -10.55 -0.62
CA SER A 122 -8.27 -11.22 -0.41
C SER A 122 -9.42 -10.39 -0.94
N SER A 123 -10.17 -10.95 -1.88
CA SER A 123 -11.46 -10.42 -2.31
C SER A 123 -12.60 -11.15 -1.60
N GLN A 124 -13.73 -10.47 -1.43
CA GLN A 124 -15.01 -11.14 -1.18
C GLN A 124 -15.76 -11.16 -2.51
N ALA A 125 -15.89 -12.35 -3.08
CA ALA A 125 -16.75 -12.62 -4.24
C ALA A 125 -18.23 -12.65 -3.84
#